data_AF-A0A7G5LWY8-F1
#
_entry.id   AF-A0A7G5LWY8-F1
#
_cell.length_a   1.000
_cell.length_b   1.000
_cell.length_c   1.000
_cell.angle_alpha   90.00
_cell.angle_beta   90.00
_cell.angle_gamma   90.00
#
_symmetry.space_group_name_H-M   'P 1'
#
loop_
_entity.id
_entity.type
_entity.pdbx_description
1 polymer ?
#
loop_
_entity_poly.entity_id
_entity_poly.type
_entity_poly.pdbx_seq_one_letter_code
_entity_poly.pdbx_strand_id
1 'polypeptide(L)' 'MLAVVGAADGDDHRSMAERLAALVPQGELAVIDDAAHYPNVERPQEFNRVVADFLAAYGL' A
#
# COMPACT_ATOMS: atom_id res chain seq x y z
N MET A 1 -6.22 8.81 0.19
CA MET A 1 -5.02 8.42 0.99
C MET A 1 -4.66 7.01 0.58
N LEU A 2 -3.38 6.70 0.39
CA LEU A 2 -2.93 5.37 0.00
C LEU A 2 -2.27 4.65 1.20
N ALA A 3 -2.76 3.47 1.54
CA ALA A 3 -2.10 2.52 2.43
C ALA A 3 -1.45 1.41 1.60
N VAL A 4 -0.16 1.15 1.81
CA VAL A 4 0.59 0.10 1.11
C VAL A 4 1.14 -0.89 2.13
N VAL A 5 0.91 -2.18 1.94
CA VAL A 5 1.38 -3.26 2.84
C VAL A 5 1.86 -4.45 2.04
N GLY A 6 2.83 -5.20 2.56
CA GLY A 6 3.26 -6.46 1.95
C GLY A 6 2.28 -7.61 2.26
N ALA A 7 2.06 -8.49 1.28
CA ALA A 7 1.19 -9.66 1.43
C ALA A 7 1.68 -10.65 2.52
N ALA A 8 2.99 -10.68 2.78
CA ALA A 8 3.63 -11.53 3.78
C ALA A 8 3.91 -10.81 5.11
N ASP A 9 3.44 -9.56 5.28
CA ASP A 9 3.56 -8.84 6.55
C ASP A 9 2.66 -9.47 7.63
N GLY A 10 2.83 -9.08 8.89
CA GLY A 10 2.01 -9.57 10.01
C GLY A 10 0.51 -9.33 9.82
N ASP A 11 -0.32 -10.23 10.34
CA ASP A 11 -1.79 -10.12 10.25
C ASP A 11 -2.31 -8.80 10.83
N ASP A 12 -1.68 -8.32 11.89
CA ASP A 12 -1.96 -7.03 12.51
C ASP A 12 -1.69 -5.86 11.56
N HIS A 13 -0.57 -5.87 10.85
CA HIS A 13 -0.17 -4.84 9.89
C HIS A 13 -1.12 -4.81 8.69
N ARG A 14 -1.46 -5.98 8.14
CA ARG A 14 -2.41 -6.07 7.01
C ARG A 14 -3.80 -5.57 7.43
N SER A 15 -4.30 -5.99 8.60
CA SER A 15 -5.58 -5.53 9.14
C SER A 15 -5.59 -4.02 9.44
N MET A 16 -4.48 -3.48 9.95
CA MET A 16 -4.34 -2.04 10.17
C MET A 16 -4.36 -1.25 8.86
N ALA A 17 -3.69 -1.72 7.81
CA ALA A 17 -3.69 -1.08 6.50
C ALA A 17 -5.09 -1.06 5.87
N GLU A 18 -5.80 -2.20 5.88
CA GLU A 18 -7.20 -2.30 5.45
C GLU A 18 -8.10 -1.32 6.22
N ARG A 19 -7.97 -1.29 7.54
CA ARG A 19 -8.78 -0.42 8.40
C ARG A 19 -8.48 1.07 8.13
N LEU A 20 -7.22 1.45 7.96
CA LEU A 20 -6.83 2.83 7.65
C LEU A 20 -7.42 3.29 6.32
N ALA A 21 -7.32 2.46 5.28
CA ALA A 21 -7.90 2.76 3.97
C ALA A 21 -9.44 2.88 4.05
N ALA A 22 -10.11 2.02 4.81
CA ALA A 22 -11.56 2.06 4.95
C ALA A 22 -12.10 3.26 5.75
N LEU A 23 -11.30 3.87 6.63
CA LEU A 23 -11.75 4.94 7.53
C LEU A 23 -11.70 6.33 6.91
N VAL A 24 -10.98 6.52 5.80
CA VAL A 24 -10.81 7.83 5.18
C VAL A 24 -11.62 7.94 3.89
N PRO A 25 -12.22 9.10 3.59
CA PRO A 25 -12.82 9.33 2.28
C PRO A 25 -11.77 9.13 1.18
N GLN A 26 -12.12 8.33 0.15
CA GLN A 26 -11.21 8.00 -0.95
C GLN A 26 -9.90 7.35 -0.46
N GLY A 27 -10.00 6.48 0.54
CA GLY A 27 -8.90 5.64 0.95
C GLY A 27 -8.70 4.48 -0.02
N GLU A 28 -7.44 4.19 -0.31
CA GLU A 28 -7.01 3.15 -1.23
C GLU A 28 -6.05 2.22 -0.50
N LEU A 29 -6.22 0.91 -0.70
CA LEU A 29 -5.32 -0.12 -0.19
C LEU A 29 -4.60 -0.76 -1.36
N ALA A 30 -3.28 -0.82 -1.28
CA ALA A 30 -2.45 -1.62 -2.16
C ALA A 30 -1.73 -2.69 -1.36
N VAL A 31 -1.86 -3.95 -1.80
CA VAL A 31 -1.14 -5.09 -1.23
C VAL A 31 -0.09 -5.53 -2.24
N ILE A 32 1.17 -5.64 -1.81
CA ILE A 32 2.29 -6.03 -2.67
C ILE A 32 2.68 -7.47 -2.38
N ASP A 33 2.56 -8.32 -3.40
CA ASP A 33 2.95 -9.73 -3.34
C ASP A 33 4.47 -9.91 -3.13
N ASP A 34 4.85 -11.02 -2.51
CA ASP A 34 6.23 -11.37 -2.10
C ASP A 34 7.00 -10.23 -1.39
N ALA A 35 6.29 -9.45 -0.57
CA ALA A 35 6.87 -8.47 0.35
C ALA A 35 6.32 -8.66 1.76
N ALA A 36 7.16 -8.47 2.76
CA ALA A 36 6.77 -8.40 4.16
C ALA A 36 6.67 -6.93 4.60
N HIS A 37 7.33 -6.57 5.69
CA HIS A 37 7.14 -5.29 6.37
C HIS A 37 7.70 -4.07 5.60
N TYR A 38 8.59 -4.28 4.63
CA TYR A 38 9.24 -3.19 3.88
C TYR A 38 9.03 -3.36 2.38
N PRO A 39 7.79 -3.27 1.88
CA PRO A 39 7.50 -3.47 0.46
C PRO A 39 8.24 -2.46 -0.45
N ASN A 40 8.57 -1.28 0.07
CA ASN A 40 9.40 -0.28 -0.62
C ASN A 40 10.86 -0.70 -0.81
N VAL A 41 11.38 -1.59 0.02
CA VAL A 41 12.76 -2.13 -0.08
C VAL A 41 12.76 -3.47 -0.81
N GLU A 42 11.79 -4.33 -0.50
CA GLU A 42 11.70 -5.70 -1.00
C GLU A 42 11.23 -5.75 -2.46
N ARG A 43 10.27 -4.88 -2.83
CA ARG A 43 9.66 -4.81 -4.17
C ARG A 43 9.61 -3.36 -4.68
N PRO A 44 10.76 -2.68 -4.83
CA PRO A 44 10.82 -1.24 -5.05
C PRO A 44 10.15 -0.79 -6.36
N GLN A 45 10.22 -1.59 -7.42
CA GLN A 45 9.58 -1.24 -8.70
C GLN A 45 8.05 -1.23 -8.56
N GLU A 46 7.50 -2.24 -7.89
CA GLU A 46 6.05 -2.36 -7.70
C GLU A 46 5.53 -1.30 -6.73
N PHE A 47 6.26 -1.07 -5.64
CA PHE A 47 5.96 0.01 -4.72
C PHE A 47 5.95 1.38 -5.42
N ASN A 48 6.98 1.68 -6.20
CA ASN A 48 7.07 2.95 -6.94
C ASN A 48 5.94 3.09 -7.97
N ARG A 49 5.57 2.00 -8.66
CA ARG A 49 4.45 1.99 -9.59
C ARG A 49 3.13 2.34 -8.88
N VAL A 50 2.83 1.67 -7.78
CA VAL A 50 1.61 1.91 -6.98
C VAL A 50 1.54 3.37 -6.49
N VAL A 51 2.66 3.92 -6.00
CA VAL A 51 2.71 5.32 -5.54
C VAL A 51 2.53 6.29 -6.71
N ALA A 52 3.18 6.03 -7.86
CA ALA A 52 3.07 6.89 -9.04
C ALA A 52 1.65 6.89 -9.62
N ASP A 53 1.02 5.71 -9.73
CA ASP A 53 -0.36 5.56 -10.21
C ASP A 53 -1.34 6.32 -9.31
N PHE A 54 -1.14 6.24 -7.98
CA PHE A 54 -1.92 7.01 -7.02
C PHE A 54 -1.74 8.52 -7.22
N LEU A 55 -0.51 9.03 -7.30
CA LEU A 55 -0.27 10.47 -7.50
C LEU A 55 -0.86 11.00 -8.81
N ALA A 56 -0.69 10.24 -9.91
CA ALA A 56 -1.23 10.59 -11.22
C ALA A 56 -2.76 10.71 -11.20
N ALA A 57 -3.47 9.89 -10.42
CA ALA A 57 -4.92 9.96 -10.27
C ALA A 57 -5.42 11.28 -9.65
N TYR A 58 -4.54 12.01 -8.93
CA TYR A 58 -4.84 13.33 -8.36
C TYR A 58 -4.07 14.47 -9.04
N GLY A 59 -3.41 14.20 -10.16
CA GLY A 59 -2.66 15.20 -10.93
C GLY A 59 -1.39 15.70 -10.25
N LEU A 60 -0.80 14.90 -9.36
CA LEU A 60 0.45 15.16 -8.65
C LEU A 60 1.63 14.40 -9.25
#